data_AF-A0A2G8JN47-F1
#
_entry.id   AF-A0A2G8JN47-F1
#
_cell.length_a   1.000
_cell.length_b   1.000
_cell.length_c   1.000
_cell.angle_alpha   90.00
_cell.angle_beta   90.00
_cell.angle_gamma   90.00
#
_symmetry.space_group_name_H-M   'P 1'
#
loop_
_entity.id
_entity.type
_entity.pdbx_description
1 polymer ?
#
loop_
_entity_poly.entity_id
_entity_poly.type
_entity_poly.pdbx_seq_one_letter_code
_entity_poly.pdbx_strand_id
1 'polypeptide(L)'
;MSVDELHLDIQELQRLLEFTNRPNVQAALTKAIEGVEEKLANLKVAQEAKNEAKAESEDGKPKTSHLSLPVSKIRTYGWDQSEKFVKLYITLKGIHSLPKENIILNYSKKSLKLVVRNLEWSS
;
A
#
# COMPACT_ATOMS: atom_id res chain seq x y z
N MET A 1 -0.09 12.20 7.18
CA MET A 1 -1.20 11.38 7.68
C MET A 1 -1.28 10.14 6.80
N SER A 2 -1.10 8.97 7.41
CA SER A 2 -1.18 7.70 6.69
C SER A 2 -2.65 7.33 6.45
N VAL A 3 -2.94 6.59 5.37
CA VAL A 3 -4.32 6.13 5.07
C VAL A 3 -4.89 5.31 6.24
N ASP A 4 -4.04 4.58 6.95
CA ASP A 4 -4.42 3.81 8.14
C ASP A 4 -4.81 4.71 9.33
N GLU A 5 -4.16 5.86 9.51
CA GLU A 5 -4.52 6.82 10.57
C GLU A 5 -5.88 7.45 10.29
N LEU A 6 -6.14 7.85 9.04
CA LEU A 6 -7.44 8.42 8.67
C LEU A 6 -8.61 7.45 8.85
N HIS A 7 -8.40 6.14 8.65
CA HIS A 7 -9.44 5.14 8.97
C HIS A 7 -9.68 5.01 10.48
N LEU A 8 -8.63 5.11 11.30
CA LEU A 8 -8.77 5.10 12.76
C LEU A 8 -9.50 6.36 13.23
N ASP A 9 -9.17 7.52 12.65
CA ASP A 9 -9.84 8.80 12.93
C ASP A 9 -11.35 8.72 12.59
N ILE A 10 -11.72 8.16 11.42
CA ILE A 10 -13.13 7.94 11.06
C ILE A 10 -13.82 7.03 12.09
N GLN A 11 -13.18 5.93 12.46
CA GLN A 11 -13.75 4.97 13.41
C GLN A 11 -13.94 5.60 14.80
N GLU A 12 -13.03 6.47 15.22
CA GLU A 12 -13.14 7.21 16.49
C GLU A 12 -14.24 8.27 16.42
N LEU A 13 -14.33 9.03 15.33
CA LEU A 13 -15.40 10.02 15.11
C LEU A 13 -16.79 9.36 15.08
N GLN A 14 -16.91 8.18 14.47
CA GLN A 14 -18.16 7.40 14.47
C GLN A 14 -18.56 6.98 15.89
N ARG A 15 -17.61 6.47 16.69
CA ARG A 15 -17.87 6.14 18.10
C ARG A 15 -18.30 7.38 18.88
N LEU A 16 -17.63 8.52 18.71
CA LEU A 16 -18.01 9.76 19.38
C LEU A 16 -19.42 10.21 19.00
N LEU A 17 -19.83 10.01 17.74
CA LEU A 17 -21.17 10.32 17.26
C LEU A 17 -22.24 9.48 17.97
N GLU A 18 -21.98 8.20 18.23
CA GLU A 18 -22.87 7.31 19.00
C GLU A 18 -23.12 7.79 20.44
N PHE A 19 -22.12 8.42 21.07
CA PHE A 19 -22.23 8.95 22.43
C PHE A 19 -22.80 10.37 22.51
N THR A 20 -23.06 11.02 21.37
CA THR A 20 -23.43 12.43 21.31
C THR A 20 -24.93 12.60 21.07
N ASN A 21 -25.64 13.33 21.93
CA ASN A 21 -27.09 13.56 21.82
C ASN A 21 -27.48 14.97 21.32
N ARG A 22 -26.52 15.90 21.20
CA ARG A 22 -26.79 17.29 20.81
C ARG A 22 -26.68 17.46 19.29
N PRO A 23 -27.69 18.01 18.61
CA PRO A 23 -27.74 18.05 17.14
C PRO A 23 -26.62 18.89 16.52
N ASN A 24 -26.23 20.00 17.15
CA ASN A 24 -25.12 20.84 16.67
C ASN A 24 -23.76 20.11 16.75
N VAL A 25 -23.59 19.24 17.75
CA VAL A 25 -22.35 18.49 17.95
C VAL A 25 -22.31 17.30 16.99
N GLN A 26 -23.44 16.61 16.79
CA GLN A 26 -23.57 15.58 15.75
C GLN A 26 -23.27 16.16 14.36
N ALA A 27 -23.84 17.33 14.01
CA ALA A 27 -23.56 17.98 12.74
C ALA A 27 -22.08 18.34 12.56
N ALA A 28 -21.42 18.80 13.63
CA ALA A 28 -19.98 19.07 13.61
C ALA A 28 -19.14 17.79 13.40
N LEU A 29 -19.51 16.69 14.05
CA LEU A 29 -18.85 15.39 13.91
C LEU A 29 -19.07 14.81 12.50
N THR A 30 -20.27 14.85 11.95
CA THR A 30 -20.55 14.40 10.58
C THR A 30 -19.73 15.17 9.56
N LYS A 31 -19.66 16.51 9.69
CA LYS A 31 -18.83 17.35 8.82
C LYS A 31 -17.33 17.02 8.96
N ALA A 32 -16.88 16.67 10.15
CA ALA A 32 -15.50 16.24 10.37
C ALA A 32 -15.22 14.88 9.69
N ILE A 33 -16.16 13.93 9.75
CA ILE A 33 -16.07 12.63 9.07
C ILE A 33 -15.96 12.83 7.56
N GLU A 34 -16.86 13.62 6.95
CA GLU A 34 -16.83 13.95 5.52
C GLU A 34 -15.49 14.58 5.12
N GLY A 35 -14.96 15.50 5.92
CA GLY A 35 -13.65 16.12 5.66
C GLY A 35 -12.47 15.14 5.77
N VAL A 36 -12.57 14.11 6.61
CA VAL A 36 -11.55 13.04 6.69
C VAL A 36 -11.68 12.08 5.52
N GLU A 37 -12.90 11.74 5.10
CA GLU A 37 -13.16 10.94 3.90
C GLU A 37 -12.67 11.64 2.63
N GLU A 38 -12.87 12.96 2.50
CA GLU A 38 -12.36 13.75 1.38
C GLU A 38 -10.82 13.76 1.37
N LYS A 39 -10.18 13.89 2.53
CA LYS A 39 -8.71 13.74 2.62
C LYS A 39 -8.25 12.35 2.23
N LEU A 40 -9.00 11.31 2.58
CA LEU A 40 -8.72 9.92 2.23
C LEU A 40 -8.86 9.73 0.71
N ALA A 41 -9.91 10.29 0.10
CA ALA A 41 -10.11 10.30 -1.35
C ALA A 41 -8.98 11.06 -2.05
N ASN A 42 -8.64 12.26 -1.59
CA ASN A 42 -7.55 13.07 -2.13
C ASN A 42 -6.19 12.38 -1.98
N LEU A 43 -5.93 11.66 -0.89
CA LEU A 43 -4.69 10.87 -0.74
C LEU A 43 -4.67 9.64 -1.64
N LYS A 44 -5.82 8.98 -1.89
CA LYS A 44 -5.93 7.88 -2.86
C LYS A 44 -5.69 8.38 -4.28
N VAL A 45 -6.35 9.47 -4.67
CA VAL A 45 -6.16 10.14 -5.97
C VAL A 45 -4.73 10.67 -6.08
N ALA A 46 -4.13 11.21 -5.02
CA ALA A 46 -2.72 11.61 -5.03
C ALA A 46 -1.76 10.42 -5.08
N GLN A 47 -2.12 9.24 -4.57
CA GLN A 47 -1.35 8.01 -4.74
C GLN A 47 -1.46 7.43 -6.15
N GLU A 48 -2.64 7.56 -6.77
CA GLU A 48 -2.87 7.20 -8.17
C GLU A 48 -2.17 8.18 -9.10
N ALA A 49 -2.30 9.49 -8.86
CA ALA A 49 -1.57 10.55 -9.55
C ALA A 49 -0.06 10.53 -9.26
N LYS A 50 0.42 9.95 -8.14
CA LYS A 50 1.86 9.72 -7.91
C LYS A 50 2.34 8.42 -8.56
N ASN A 51 1.45 7.48 -8.85
CA ASN A 51 1.72 6.36 -9.75
C ASN A 51 1.70 6.79 -11.22
N GLU A 52 0.87 7.77 -11.60
CA GLU A 52 0.80 8.35 -12.95
C GLU A 52 1.86 9.46 -13.18
N ALA A 53 2.22 10.27 -12.18
CA ALA A 53 3.33 11.22 -12.26
C ALA A 53 4.71 10.56 -12.15
N LYS A 54 4.77 9.28 -11.75
CA LYS A 54 5.96 8.43 -12.02
C LYS A 54 5.99 7.90 -13.45
N ALA A 55 4.93 8.12 -14.23
CA ALA A 55 4.88 7.88 -15.67
C ALA A 55 5.06 9.18 -16.50
N GLU A 56 5.06 10.38 -15.89
CA GLU A 56 5.04 11.63 -16.68
C GLU A 56 5.99 12.76 -16.23
N SER A 57 6.96 12.51 -15.34
CA SER A 57 8.01 13.51 -15.04
C SER A 57 9.37 12.90 -14.70
N GLU A 58 9.98 12.22 -15.67
CA GLU A 58 11.44 12.22 -15.84
C GLU A 58 11.79 12.23 -17.34
N ASP A 59 11.52 13.35 -18.02
CA ASP A 59 12.39 13.78 -19.12
C ASP A 59 13.12 15.06 -18.71
N GLY A 60 14.34 14.82 -18.25
CA GLY A 60 15.37 15.78 -17.85
C GLY A 60 16.69 15.03 -17.77
N LYS A 61 17.03 14.37 -18.89
CA LYS A 61 18.09 13.37 -19.14
C LYS A 61 19.51 13.79 -18.69
N PRO A 62 20.47 12.84 -18.50
CA PRO A 62 20.91 11.94 -19.58
C PRO A 62 21.06 10.45 -19.22
N LYS A 63 20.39 9.63 -20.06
CA LYS A 63 20.79 8.33 -20.61
C LYS A 63 21.22 7.23 -19.62
N THR A 64 20.27 6.35 -19.27
CA THR A 64 20.43 4.89 -19.43
C THR A 64 19.08 4.26 -19.78
N SER A 65 18.95 3.89 -21.06
CA SER A 65 18.07 2.86 -21.63
C SER A 65 16.91 2.31 -20.77
N HIS A 66 15.71 2.68 -21.18
CA HIS A 66 14.50 1.87 -21.23
C HIS A 66 14.74 0.37 -21.06
N LEU A 67 14.41 -0.18 -19.90
CA LEU A 67 13.75 -1.48 -19.81
C LEU A 67 12.71 -1.35 -18.70
N SER A 68 11.46 -1.07 -19.09
CA SER A 68 10.32 -1.39 -18.24
C SER A 68 10.34 -2.91 -18.10
N LEU A 69 11.08 -3.41 -17.11
CA LEU A 69 11.25 -4.83 -16.90
C LEU A 69 9.85 -5.42 -16.68
N PRO A 70 9.48 -6.51 -17.36
CA PRO A 70 8.18 -7.13 -17.19
C PRO A 70 8.00 -7.53 -15.72
N VAL A 71 7.09 -6.84 -15.02
CA VAL A 71 6.75 -7.15 -13.62
C VAL A 71 5.71 -8.27 -13.62
N SER A 72 6.18 -9.50 -13.48
CA SER A 72 5.30 -10.66 -13.34
C SER A 72 4.67 -10.70 -11.95
N LYS A 73 3.34 -10.75 -11.88
CA LYS A 73 2.62 -10.95 -10.62
C LYS A 73 2.77 -12.39 -10.17
N ILE A 74 3.18 -12.58 -8.92
CA ILE A 74 3.23 -13.90 -8.27
C ILE A 74 1.79 -14.34 -8.00
N ARG A 75 1.32 -15.37 -8.72
CA ARG A 75 -0.05 -15.90 -8.58
C ARG A 75 -0.12 -17.11 -7.65
N THR A 76 0.96 -17.87 -7.56
CA THR A 76 1.07 -19.10 -6.78
C THR A 76 1.86 -18.84 -5.51
N TYR A 77 1.16 -18.88 -4.38
CA TYR A 77 1.75 -18.81 -3.04
C TYR A 77 0.95 -19.68 -2.09
N GLY A 78 1.61 -20.21 -1.07
CA GLY A 78 0.99 -20.91 0.04
C GLY A 78 1.23 -20.15 1.34
N TRP A 79 0.34 -20.25 2.32
CA TRP A 79 0.56 -19.63 3.62
C TRP A 79 0.02 -20.53 4.73
N ASP A 80 0.68 -20.50 5.88
CA ASP A 80 0.20 -21.09 7.13
C ASP A 80 0.23 -20.06 8.26
N GLN A 81 -0.67 -20.23 9.23
CA GLN A 81 -0.72 -19.38 10.40
C GLN A 81 -0.74 -20.25 11.66
N SER A 82 0.11 -19.88 12.60
CA SER A 82 0.12 -20.36 13.98
C SER A 82 -0.38 -19.26 14.91
N GLU A 83 -0.51 -19.55 16.21
CA GLU A 83 -0.89 -18.54 17.21
C GLU A 83 0.06 -17.33 17.26
N LYS A 84 1.33 -17.51 16.88
CA LYS A 84 2.37 -16.47 17.02
C LYS A 84 2.88 -15.92 15.69
N PHE A 85 2.76 -16.68 14.59
CA PHE A 85 3.40 -16.33 13.33
C PHE A 85 2.54 -16.70 12.12
N VAL A 86 2.59 -15.86 11.09
CA VAL A 86 2.14 -16.17 9.73
C VAL A 86 3.37 -16.46 8.88
N LYS A 87 3.36 -17.57 8.15
CA LYS A 87 4.40 -17.98 7.22
C LYS A 87 3.84 -17.94 5.80
N LEU A 88 4.58 -17.34 4.89
CA LEU A 88 4.25 -17.24 3.47
C LEU A 88 5.31 -17.98 2.66
N TYR A 89 4.90 -19.01 1.93
CA TYR A 89 5.75 -19.80 1.04
C TYR A 89 5.53 -19.37 -0.39
N ILE A 90 6.60 -18.89 -1.02
CA ILE A 90 6.59 -18.48 -2.43
C ILE A 90 7.74 -19.21 -3.11
N THR A 91 7.40 -19.96 -4.16
CA THR A 91 8.39 -20.67 -4.96
C THR A 91 8.83 -19.79 -6.13
N LEU A 92 10.02 -19.22 -6.03
CA LEU A 92 10.64 -18.42 -7.09
C LEU A 92 11.89 -19.14 -7.60
N LYS A 93 11.88 -19.58 -8.87
CA LYS A 93 13.06 -20.19 -9.50
C LYS A 93 14.16 -19.13 -9.63
N GLY A 94 15.40 -19.48 -9.28
CA GLY A 94 16.56 -18.58 -9.41
C GLY A 94 16.76 -17.54 -8.30
N ILE A 95 15.89 -17.49 -7.28
CA ILE A 95 15.99 -16.50 -6.19
C ILE A 95 17.30 -16.60 -5.38
N HIS A 96 17.87 -17.79 -5.27
CA HIS A 96 19.11 -18.05 -4.52
C HIS A 96 20.36 -17.44 -5.18
N SER A 97 20.29 -17.17 -6.48
CA SER A 97 21.40 -16.57 -7.25
C SER A 97 21.42 -15.04 -7.12
N LEU A 98 20.35 -14.44 -6.57
CA LEU A 98 20.22 -13.01 -6.47
C LEU A 98 20.86 -12.45 -5.18
N PRO A 99 21.50 -11.28 -5.26
CA PRO A 99 21.97 -10.57 -4.08
C PRO A 99 20.77 -10.12 -3.23
N LYS A 100 20.98 -10.04 -1.91
CA LYS A 100 19.93 -9.63 -0.95
C LYS A 100 19.32 -8.27 -1.29
N GLU A 101 20.09 -7.38 -1.90
CA GLU A 101 19.67 -6.04 -2.33
C GLU A 101 18.53 -6.06 -3.36
N ASN A 102 18.42 -7.13 -4.15
CA ASN A 102 17.37 -7.29 -5.15
C ASN A 102 16.07 -7.84 -4.55
N ILE A 103 16.09 -8.26 -3.29
CA ILE A 103 14.94 -8.80 -2.57
C ILE A 103 14.46 -7.76 -1.58
N ILE A 104 13.40 -7.05 -1.95
CA ILE A 104 12.83 -5.96 -1.15
C ILE A 104 11.57 -6.47 -0.47
N LEU A 105 11.58 -6.50 0.85
CA LEU A 105 10.45 -6.94 1.67
C LEU A 105 10.05 -5.83 2.63
N ASN A 106 8.81 -5.35 2.48
CA ASN A 106 8.24 -4.33 3.35
C ASN A 106 7.04 -4.92 4.11
N TYR A 107 7.10 -4.83 5.43
CA TYR A 107 6.02 -5.23 6.32
C TYR A 107 5.28 -3.99 6.80
N SER A 108 3.96 -4.10 6.88
CA SER A 108 3.07 -3.16 7.54
C SER A 108 2.24 -3.91 8.60
N LYS A 109 1.46 -3.17 9.39
CA LYS A 109 0.63 -3.71 10.49
C LYS A 109 -0.35 -4.80 10.02
N LYS A 110 -0.83 -4.72 8.78
CA LYS A 110 -1.79 -5.66 8.19
C LYS A 110 -1.46 -6.07 6.75
N SER A 111 -0.29 -5.71 6.22
CA SER A 111 0.06 -6.02 4.84
C SER A 111 1.55 -6.31 4.66
N LEU A 112 1.88 -7.03 3.60
CA LEU A 112 3.24 -7.38 3.21
C LEU A 112 3.42 -7.11 1.73
N LYS A 113 4.51 -6.44 1.38
CA LYS A 113 4.89 -6.17 -0.01
C LYS A 113 6.26 -6.77 -0.28
N LEU A 114 6.28 -7.80 -1.12
CA LEU A 114 7.50 -8.43 -1.65
C LEU A 114 7.73 -7.94 -3.08
N VAL A 115 8.94 -7.44 -3.36
CA VAL A 115 9.40 -7.09 -4.70
C VAL A 115 10.75 -7.76 -4.92
N VAL A 116 10.85 -8.57 -5.97
CA VAL A 116 12.10 -9.20 -6.39
C VAL A 116 12.50 -8.60 -7.72
N ARG A 117 13.73 -8.09 -7.80
CA ARG A 117 14.30 -7.49 -9.01
C ARG A 117 15.25 -8.47 -9.70
N ASN A 118 15.35 -8.35 -11.02
CA ASN A 118 16.28 -9.12 -11.84
C ASN A 118 16.10 -10.65 -11.71
N LEU A 119 14.87 -11.11 -11.48
CA LEU A 119 14.58 -12.54 -11.41
C LEU A 119 14.39 -13.11 -12.82
N GLU A 120 15.23 -14.08 -13.19
CA GLU A 120 15.06 -14.89 -14.39
C GLU A 120 13.85 -15.80 -14.22
N TRP A 121 12.66 -15.30 -14.57
CA TRP A 121 11.45 -16.11 -14.60
C TRP A 121 11.45 -16.95 -15.89
N SER A 122 11.94 -18.19 -15.81
CA SER A 122 11.69 -19.17 -16.86
C SER A 122 10.18 -19.48 -16.86
N SER A 123 9.43 -18.89 -17.79
CA SER A 123 8.03 -19.23 -18.00
C SER A 123 7.85 -20.66 -18.49
#